data_AF-A0A6A5THJ8-F1
#
_entry.id   AF-A0A6A5THJ8-F1
#
_cell.length_a   1.000
_cell.length_b   1.000
_cell.length_c   1.000
_cell.angle_alpha   90.00
_cell.angle_beta   90.00
_cell.angle_gamma   90.00
#
_symmetry.space_group_name_H-M   'P 1'
#
loop_
_entity.id
_entity.type
_entity.pdbx_description
1 polymer ?
#
loop_
_entity_poly.entity_id
_entity_poly.type
_entity_poly.pdbx_seq_one_letter_code
_entity_poly.pdbx_strand_id
1 'polypeptide(L)'
;MPMFVYTLKDAIDRFFSDAGASSSKIQCDDFVRRRYGGGGDGGDGGQIRPAGIQGVTSYTVIAGPSGNKIIQFREQTALLDMNMLELAKEIHGEVVPRCSELGWIGDPSGSPLAIYEMDRLHGENYIMARPSLTHDKRLNTVHSLASFFAQSWQKGKLASSRLANMSAISTECYARFEYLADAIPKRFLPAVTEIQAALPALLDGCYPVVLTHGDFNEVNILVDPDSGEITGVVDWPDASILPFGFALYALENALGSRLVNSQSVSLEGSRLTDWYF
;
A
#
# COMPACT_ATOMS: atom_id res chain seq x y z
N MET A 1 -20.91 3.48 17.04
CA MET A 1 -19.46 3.44 17.28
C MET A 1 -18.97 4.87 17.43
N PRO A 2 -18.08 5.17 18.40
CA PRO A 2 -17.52 6.50 18.53
C PRO A 2 -16.70 6.86 17.29
N MET A 3 -16.85 8.10 16.79
CA MET A 3 -16.03 8.60 15.69
C MET A 3 -14.61 8.83 16.20
N PHE A 4 -13.64 8.10 15.63
CA PHE A 4 -12.23 8.40 15.84
C PHE A 4 -11.79 9.41 14.78
N VAL A 5 -11.57 10.65 15.22
CA VAL A 5 -10.91 11.66 14.38
C VAL A 5 -9.43 11.32 14.33
N TYR A 6 -8.88 11.17 13.12
CA TYR A 6 -7.45 10.96 12.96
C TYR A 6 -6.68 12.17 13.50
N THR A 7 -5.74 11.93 14.41
CA THR A 7 -4.68 12.90 14.72
C THR A 7 -3.32 12.24 14.52
N LEU A 8 -2.38 12.99 13.95
CA LEU A 8 -1.03 12.50 13.71
C LEU A 8 -0.36 12.06 15.02
N LYS A 9 -0.58 12.80 16.10
CA LYS A 9 -0.05 12.47 17.42
C LYS A 9 -0.60 11.14 17.92
N ASP A 10 -1.91 10.93 17.89
CA ASP A 10 -2.51 9.69 18.40
C ASP A 10 -2.17 8.48 17.52
N ALA A 11 -1.93 8.68 16.22
CA ALA A 11 -1.45 7.61 15.35
C ALA A 11 -0.02 7.18 15.72
N ILE A 12 0.88 8.15 15.94
CA ILE A 12 2.26 7.87 16.36
C ILE A 12 2.28 7.25 17.76
N ASP A 13 1.52 7.81 18.71
CA ASP A 13 1.47 7.32 20.08
C ASP A 13 0.94 5.88 20.12
N ARG A 14 -0.12 5.56 19.35
CA ARG A 14 -0.65 4.19 19.23
C ARG A 14 0.38 3.22 18.68
N PHE A 15 1.13 3.59 17.65
CA PHE A 15 2.20 2.73 17.14
C PHE A 15 3.21 2.40 18.26
N PHE A 16 3.67 3.39 19.02
CA PHE A 16 4.65 3.12 20.09
C PHE A 16 4.05 2.50 21.36
N SER A 17 2.75 2.65 21.64
CA SER A 17 2.08 2.06 22.80
C SER A 17 1.56 0.65 22.55
N ASP A 18 0.95 0.42 21.39
CA ASP A 18 0.19 -0.79 21.07
C ASP A 18 1.09 -1.85 20.44
N ALA A 19 2.09 -1.45 19.65
CA ALA A 19 3.04 -2.36 19.02
C ALA A 19 4.05 -2.97 20.00
N GLY A 20 4.14 -2.44 21.23
CA GLY A 20 5.14 -2.84 22.21
C GLY A 20 6.58 -2.65 21.71
N ALA A 21 6.80 -1.72 20.78
CA ALA A 21 8.10 -1.47 20.19
C ALA A 21 9.15 -1.23 21.28
N SER A 22 10.28 -1.94 21.20
CA SER A 22 11.38 -1.77 22.16
C SER A 22 12.20 -0.50 21.91
N SER A 23 11.79 0.32 20.95
CA SER A 23 12.35 1.63 20.66
C SER A 23 11.26 2.70 20.72
N SER A 24 11.66 3.91 21.11
CA SER A 24 10.80 5.09 21.18
C SER A 24 10.87 5.92 19.89
N LYS A 25 9.88 6.80 19.71
CA LYS A 25 9.90 7.84 18.68
C LYS A 25 11.21 8.64 18.68
N ILE A 26 11.70 9.00 19.87
CA ILE A 26 12.94 9.80 20.02
C ILE A 26 14.13 9.04 19.45
N GLN A 27 14.27 7.74 19.79
CA GLN A 27 15.34 6.90 19.26
C GLN A 27 15.27 6.75 17.73
N CYS A 28 14.05 6.60 17.19
CA CYS A 28 13.83 6.56 15.74
C CYS A 28 14.24 7.88 15.08
N ASP A 29 13.78 9.02 15.60
CA ASP A 29 14.13 10.33 15.07
C ASP A 29 15.64 10.62 15.16
N ASP A 30 16.30 10.19 16.25
CA ASP A 30 17.75 10.34 16.44
C ASP A 30 18.55 9.48 15.47
N PHE A 31 18.04 8.30 15.09
CA PHE A 31 18.62 7.52 14.00
C PHE A 31 18.59 8.32 12.69
N VAL A 32 17.43 8.88 12.34
CA VAL A 32 17.27 9.68 11.10
C VAL A 32 18.15 10.94 11.14
N ARG A 33 18.21 11.65 12.29
CA ARG A 33 19.06 12.84 12.49
C ARG A 33 20.54 12.53 12.30
N ARG A 34 21.03 11.42 12.85
CA ARG A 34 22.43 11.03 12.65
C ARG A 34 22.75 10.72 11.20
N ARG A 35 21.78 10.17 10.46
CA ARG A 35 21.95 9.79 9.05
C ARG A 35 21.86 10.98 8.09
N TYR A 36 20.97 11.95 8.35
CA TYR A 36 20.68 13.04 7.40
C TYR A 36 20.88 14.46 7.95
N GLY A 37 21.11 14.60 9.26
CA GLY A 37 21.17 15.90 9.95
C GLY A 37 22.57 16.49 10.11
N GLY A 38 23.57 16.02 9.36
CA GLY A 38 24.98 16.41 9.58
C GLY A 38 25.76 16.76 8.31
N GLY A 39 25.96 18.06 8.09
CA GLY A 39 26.98 18.61 7.20
C GLY A 39 27.13 20.11 7.50
N GLY A 40 27.98 20.44 8.48
CA GLY A 40 28.14 21.80 8.99
C GLY A 40 28.70 22.76 7.95
N ASP A 41 27.85 23.68 7.49
CA ASP A 41 28.21 25.06 7.14
C ASP A 41 26.92 25.87 7.00
N GLY A 42 26.28 26.23 8.11
CA GLY A 42 25.17 27.21 8.16
C GLY A 42 23.90 26.93 7.33
N GLY A 43 23.81 25.83 6.59
CA GLY A 43 22.68 25.44 5.77
C GLY A 43 21.70 24.57 6.54
N ASP A 44 20.41 24.89 6.41
CA ASP A 44 19.26 24.20 7.01
C ASP A 44 19.35 22.68 6.82
N GLY A 45 19.90 21.98 7.81
CA GLY A 45 20.01 20.52 7.79
C GLY A 45 18.61 19.92 7.62
N GLY A 46 18.40 19.19 6.52
CA GLY A 46 17.07 18.81 6.03
C GLY A 46 16.11 18.42 7.15
N GLN A 47 15.04 19.21 7.31
CA GLN A 47 14.10 19.07 8.41
C GLN A 47 13.43 17.68 8.38
N ILE A 48 13.67 16.90 9.43
CA ILE A 48 13.00 15.63 9.64
C ILE A 48 11.58 15.91 10.13
N ARG A 49 10.60 15.31 9.46
CA ARG A 49 9.19 15.45 9.83
C ARG A 49 8.45 14.12 9.70
N PRO A 50 7.56 13.76 10.64
CA PRO A 50 6.66 12.64 10.45
C PRO A 50 5.84 12.84 9.16
N ALA A 51 5.57 11.75 8.43
CA ALA A 51 4.59 11.79 7.36
C ALA A 51 3.21 12.17 7.91
N GLY A 52 2.43 12.93 7.13
CA GLY A 52 1.13 13.45 7.58
C GLY A 52 0.09 12.36 7.86
N ILE A 53 0.30 11.17 7.28
CA ILE A 53 -0.47 9.96 7.54
C ILE A 53 0.55 8.88 7.95
N GLN A 54 0.21 8.11 8.99
CA GLN A 54 1.04 7.03 9.53
C GLN A 54 0.35 5.70 9.27
N GLY A 55 1.14 4.66 9.02
CA GLY A 55 0.64 3.30 8.93
C GLY A 55 0.29 2.75 10.32
N VAL A 56 -0.57 1.73 10.37
CA VAL A 56 -0.92 1.08 11.64
C VAL A 56 0.28 0.33 12.22
N THR A 57 1.09 -0.31 11.36
CA THR A 57 2.22 -1.17 11.71
C THR A 57 3.59 -0.54 11.43
N SER A 58 3.62 0.79 11.24
CA SER A 58 4.87 1.50 10.99
C SER A 58 4.86 2.97 11.43
N TYR A 59 5.99 3.43 11.92
CA TYR A 59 6.31 4.86 12.05
C TYR A 59 7.07 5.33 10.81
N THR A 60 6.53 6.35 10.11
CA THR A 60 7.03 6.85 8.84
C THR A 60 7.47 8.31 8.93
N VAL A 61 8.67 8.60 8.44
CA VAL A 61 9.31 9.91 8.52
C VAL A 61 9.84 10.34 7.15
N ILE A 62 9.66 11.62 6.82
CA ILE A 62 10.26 12.26 5.65
C ILE A 62 11.61 12.86 6.06
N ALA A 63 12.65 12.56 5.29
CA ALA A 63 14.02 12.96 5.55
C ALA A 63 14.82 13.24 4.26
N GLY A 64 16.12 13.52 4.41
CA GLY A 64 17.05 13.80 3.32
C GLY A 64 17.18 15.29 2.98
N PRO A 65 18.21 15.70 2.22
CA PRO A 65 18.55 17.11 1.97
C PRO A 65 17.43 17.96 1.35
N SER A 66 16.44 17.32 0.72
CA SER A 66 15.27 18.02 0.14
C SER A 66 13.95 17.33 0.51
N GLY A 67 13.94 16.55 1.61
CA GLY A 67 12.77 15.75 1.98
C GLY A 67 12.44 14.68 0.93
N ASN A 68 13.47 14.15 0.25
CA ASN A 68 13.39 13.21 -0.87
C ASN A 68 13.50 11.74 -0.43
N LYS A 69 13.57 11.48 0.87
CA LYS A 69 13.61 10.14 1.44
C LYS A 69 12.43 9.90 2.37
N ILE A 70 11.94 8.66 2.37
CA ILE A 70 11.02 8.11 3.35
C ILE A 70 11.79 7.11 4.20
N ILE A 71 11.71 7.24 5.52
CA ILE A 71 12.24 6.26 6.47
C ILE A 71 11.05 5.63 7.19
N GLN A 72 10.94 4.31 7.10
CA GLN A 72 9.92 3.54 7.83
C GLN A 72 10.57 2.68 8.90
N PHE A 73 9.99 2.72 10.09
CA PHE A 73 10.28 1.83 11.20
C PHE A 73 9.09 0.88 11.32
N ARG A 74 9.27 -0.39 10.99
CA ARG A 74 8.19 -1.36 10.82
C ARG A 74 8.27 -2.46 11.87
N GLU A 75 7.10 -2.92 12.31
CA GLU A 75 6.98 -4.09 13.16
C GLU A 75 7.41 -5.37 12.44
N GLN A 76 7.81 -6.39 13.19
CA GLN A 76 8.22 -7.70 12.66
C GLN A 76 7.10 -8.44 11.91
N THR A 77 5.84 -8.14 12.22
CA THR A 77 4.66 -8.70 11.56
C THR A 77 4.35 -8.04 10.21
N ALA A 78 4.99 -6.92 9.90
CA ALA A 78 4.72 -6.10 8.72
C ALA A 78 6.00 -5.75 7.95
N LEU A 79 6.97 -6.66 7.91
CA LEU A 79 8.21 -6.48 7.16
C LEU A 79 7.95 -6.35 5.66
N LEU A 80 8.88 -5.71 4.96
CA LEU A 80 8.84 -5.62 3.51
C LEU A 80 9.67 -6.75 2.90
N ASP A 81 9.10 -7.48 1.96
CA ASP A 81 9.86 -8.42 1.17
C ASP A 81 10.70 -7.65 0.13
N MET A 82 12.01 -7.58 0.39
CA MET A 82 12.94 -6.85 -0.46
C MET A 82 13.05 -7.45 -1.87
N ASN A 83 12.84 -8.77 -2.04
CA ASN A 83 12.82 -9.39 -3.37
C ASN A 83 11.56 -8.99 -4.13
N MET A 84 10.41 -8.90 -3.45
CA MET A 84 9.16 -8.44 -4.07
C MET A 84 9.23 -6.98 -4.47
N LEU A 85 9.86 -6.13 -3.64
CA LEU A 85 10.09 -4.72 -3.97
C LEU A 85 11.06 -4.55 -5.14
N GLU A 86 12.14 -5.33 -5.20
CA GLU A 86 13.07 -5.32 -6.34
C GLU A 86 12.35 -5.75 -7.62
N LEU A 87 11.56 -6.82 -7.55
CA LEU A 87 10.74 -7.28 -8.66
C LEU A 87 9.69 -6.22 -9.08
N ALA A 88 9.04 -5.55 -8.12
CA ALA A 88 8.12 -4.46 -8.39
C ALA A 88 8.82 -3.31 -9.13
N LYS A 89 10.03 -2.93 -8.69
CA LYS A 89 10.84 -1.92 -9.35
C LYS A 89 11.26 -2.35 -10.75
N GLU A 90 11.64 -3.60 -10.95
CA GLU A 90 11.96 -4.15 -12.27
C GLU A 90 10.74 -4.11 -13.20
N ILE A 91 9.55 -4.46 -12.70
CA ILE A 91 8.33 -4.54 -13.50
C ILE A 91 7.82 -3.15 -13.87
N HIS A 92 7.70 -2.27 -12.89
CA HIS A 92 6.97 -1.00 -13.01
C HIS A 92 7.86 0.25 -13.11
N GLY A 93 9.16 0.12 -12.90
CA GLY A 93 10.12 1.22 -13.09
C GLY A 93 9.91 2.35 -12.08
N GLU A 94 9.76 3.58 -12.56
CA GLU A 94 9.81 4.77 -11.70
C GLU A 94 8.60 5.00 -10.79
N VAL A 95 7.48 4.31 -11.02
CA VAL A 95 6.33 4.39 -10.11
C VAL A 95 6.50 3.56 -8.83
N VAL A 96 7.57 2.78 -8.71
CA VAL A 96 7.90 2.04 -7.47
C VAL A 96 9.13 2.67 -6.83
N PRO A 97 9.14 2.93 -5.50
CA PRO A 97 10.31 3.52 -4.86
C PRO A 97 11.47 2.52 -4.86
N ARG A 98 12.70 3.01 -4.99
CA ARG A 98 13.85 2.20 -4.56
C ARG A 98 13.77 2.07 -3.04
N CYS A 99 14.00 0.86 -2.54
CA CYS A 99 13.95 0.55 -1.13
C CYS A 99 15.26 -0.11 -0.69
N SER A 100 15.69 0.13 0.54
CA SER A 100 16.83 -0.54 1.16
C SER A 100 16.57 -0.78 2.64
N GLU A 101 16.90 -1.97 3.13
CA GLU A 101 16.90 -2.26 4.57
C GLU A 101 18.17 -1.67 5.21
N LEU A 102 18.00 -0.92 6.29
CA LEU A 102 19.08 -0.27 7.03
C LEU A 102 19.43 -0.99 8.35
N GLY A 103 18.73 -2.09 8.64
CA GLY A 103 18.88 -2.88 9.87
C GLY A 103 17.75 -2.63 10.86
N TRP A 104 18.06 -2.72 12.15
CA TRP A 104 17.07 -2.81 13.23
C TRP A 104 17.35 -1.80 14.34
N ILE A 105 16.30 -1.34 15.02
CA ILE A 105 16.40 -0.45 16.19
C ILE A 105 15.54 -0.94 17.35
N GLY A 106 16.06 -0.82 18.57
CA GLY A 106 15.43 -1.31 19.80
C GLY A 106 16.17 -2.49 20.41
N ASP A 107 15.72 -2.92 21.58
CA ASP A 107 16.23 -4.11 22.26
C ASP A 107 15.91 -5.37 21.43
N PRO A 108 16.92 -6.17 21.04
CA PRO A 108 16.73 -7.44 20.33
C PRO A 108 15.93 -8.49 21.10
N SER A 109 15.89 -8.39 22.44
CA SER A 109 15.08 -9.27 23.30
C SER A 109 13.63 -8.80 23.47
N GLY A 110 13.32 -7.58 23.02
CA GLY A 110 11.95 -7.05 22.94
C GLY A 110 11.39 -7.12 21.52
N SER A 111 10.63 -6.10 21.13
CA SER A 111 10.08 -5.94 19.77
C SER A 111 10.85 -4.88 18.98
N PRO A 112 12.05 -5.18 18.43
CA PRO A 112 12.79 -4.22 17.63
C PRO A 112 12.06 -3.91 16.32
N LEU A 113 12.27 -2.71 15.81
CA LEU A 113 11.70 -2.24 14.55
C LEU A 113 12.72 -2.40 13.43
N ALA A 114 12.28 -2.94 12.30
CA ALA A 114 13.07 -2.95 11.06
C ALA A 114 13.05 -1.56 10.43
N ILE A 115 14.19 -1.12 9.90
CA ILE A 115 14.36 0.22 9.33
C ILE A 115 14.51 0.09 7.82
N TYR A 116 13.63 0.77 7.08
CA TYR A 116 13.69 0.85 5.63
C TYR A 116 13.88 2.29 5.17
N GLU A 117 14.77 2.49 4.21
CA GLU A 117 14.93 3.75 3.47
C GLU A 117 14.33 3.60 2.07
N MET A 118 13.53 4.57 1.67
CA MET A 118 12.92 4.61 0.35
C MET A 118 13.09 5.97 -0.31
N ASP A 119 13.14 6.00 -1.64
CA ASP A 119 12.95 7.23 -2.38
C ASP A 119 11.53 7.75 -2.18
N ARG A 120 11.39 9.05 -1.88
CA ARG A 120 10.07 9.68 -1.81
C ARG A 120 9.60 9.97 -3.22
N LEU A 121 8.57 9.25 -3.65
CA LEU A 121 7.89 9.50 -4.91
C LEU A 121 7.11 10.82 -4.87
N HIS A 122 6.96 11.44 -6.03
CA HIS A 122 6.19 12.67 -6.19
C HIS A 122 4.70 12.35 -6.37
N GLY A 123 3.85 13.36 -6.16
CA GLY A 123 2.41 13.26 -6.30
C GLY A 123 1.67 13.27 -4.97
N GLU A 124 0.34 13.28 -5.09
CA GLU A 124 -0.61 13.24 -3.98
C GLU A 124 -1.34 11.91 -3.98
N ASN A 125 -1.72 11.40 -2.82
CA ASN A 125 -2.55 10.20 -2.74
C ASN A 125 -3.84 10.40 -3.56
N TYR A 126 -4.20 9.44 -4.40
CA TYR A 126 -5.33 9.57 -5.32
C TYR A 126 -6.62 9.90 -4.60
N ILE A 127 -6.86 9.35 -3.40
CA ILE A 127 -8.00 9.68 -2.55
C ILE A 127 -8.14 11.20 -2.28
N MET A 128 -7.02 11.91 -2.14
CA MET A 128 -6.97 13.34 -1.86
C MET A 128 -7.10 14.18 -3.14
N ALA A 129 -6.45 13.75 -4.22
CA ALA A 129 -6.45 14.47 -5.49
C ALA A 129 -7.77 14.28 -6.27
N ARG A 130 -8.37 13.09 -6.21
CA ARG A 130 -9.53 12.70 -7.02
C ARG A 130 -10.69 13.71 -7.04
N PRO A 131 -11.11 14.31 -5.91
CA PRO A 131 -12.19 15.30 -5.90
C PRO A 131 -11.91 16.54 -6.76
N SER A 132 -10.65 16.94 -6.92
CA SER A 132 -10.24 18.11 -7.70
C SER A 132 -9.87 17.79 -9.15
N LEU A 133 -9.64 16.52 -9.49
CA LEU A 133 -9.33 16.10 -10.86
C LEU A 133 -10.53 16.28 -11.80
N THR A 134 -10.27 16.87 -12.97
CA THR A 134 -11.21 16.94 -14.10
C THR A 134 -11.44 15.55 -14.69
N HIS A 135 -12.45 15.43 -15.55
CA HIS A 135 -12.74 14.16 -16.23
C HIS A 135 -11.53 13.62 -17.01
N ASP A 136 -10.88 14.47 -17.81
CA ASP A 136 -9.73 14.09 -18.64
C ASP A 136 -8.54 13.64 -17.77
N LYS A 137 -8.29 14.31 -16.64
CA LYS A 137 -7.23 13.91 -15.70
C LYS A 137 -7.53 12.57 -15.04
N ARG A 138 -8.79 12.29 -14.68
CA ARG A 138 -9.17 10.96 -14.16
C ARG A 138 -9.02 9.88 -15.22
N LEU A 139 -9.28 10.20 -16.49
CA LEU A 139 -9.04 9.28 -17.60
C LEU A 139 -7.54 8.96 -17.73
N ASN A 140 -6.66 9.95 -17.55
CA ASN A 140 -5.21 9.72 -17.48
C ASN A 140 -4.83 8.77 -16.34
N THR A 141 -5.46 8.91 -15.16
CA THR A 141 -5.25 7.96 -14.04
C THR A 141 -5.62 6.53 -14.44
N VAL A 142 -6.76 6.35 -15.12
CA VAL A 142 -7.21 5.03 -15.62
C VAL A 142 -6.24 4.49 -16.67
N HIS A 143 -5.69 5.33 -17.55
CA HIS A 143 -4.67 4.93 -18.51
C HIS A 143 -3.35 4.50 -17.85
N SER A 144 -2.90 5.24 -16.83
CA SER A 144 -1.73 4.83 -16.03
C SER A 144 -1.97 3.52 -15.31
N LEU A 145 -3.17 3.31 -14.74
CA LEU A 145 -3.56 2.07 -14.07
C LEU A 145 -3.59 0.88 -15.04
N ALA A 146 -4.15 1.07 -16.23
CA ALA A 146 -4.14 0.05 -17.28
C ALA A 146 -2.71 -0.30 -17.71
N SER A 147 -1.83 0.70 -17.80
CA SER A 147 -0.41 0.50 -18.12
C SER A 147 0.31 -0.28 -17.02
N PHE A 148 0.03 0.02 -15.75
CA PHE A 148 0.56 -0.72 -14.61
C PHE A 148 0.19 -2.21 -14.66
N PHE A 149 -1.10 -2.53 -14.88
CA PHE A 149 -1.54 -3.92 -15.02
C PHE A 149 -0.96 -4.61 -16.27
N ALA A 150 -0.84 -3.89 -17.39
CA ALA A 150 -0.24 -4.42 -18.60
C ALA A 150 1.24 -4.78 -18.41
N GLN A 151 2.00 -3.99 -17.65
CA GLN A 151 3.39 -4.29 -17.30
C GLN A 151 3.50 -5.60 -16.50
N SER A 152 2.66 -5.79 -15.48
CA SER A 152 2.59 -7.04 -14.71
C SER A 152 2.24 -8.24 -15.60
N TRP A 153 1.24 -8.10 -16.48
CA TRP A 153 0.85 -9.17 -17.41
C TRP A 153 1.98 -9.58 -18.36
N GLN A 154 2.66 -8.60 -18.95
CA GLN A 154 3.72 -8.85 -19.93
C GLN A 154 4.93 -9.53 -19.30
N LYS A 155 5.32 -9.12 -18.09
CA LYS A 155 6.49 -9.66 -17.38
C LYS A 155 6.19 -10.91 -16.56
N GLY A 156 4.96 -11.09 -16.09
CA GLY A 156 4.56 -12.28 -15.30
C GLY A 156 4.69 -13.58 -16.08
N LYS A 157 4.41 -13.58 -17.40
CA LYS A 157 4.62 -14.77 -18.26
C LYS A 157 6.07 -15.28 -18.28
N LEU A 158 7.06 -14.42 -18.02
CA LEU A 158 8.48 -14.79 -18.02
C LEU A 158 8.94 -15.33 -16.65
N ALA A 159 8.29 -14.93 -15.55
CA ALA A 159 8.66 -15.30 -14.18
C ALA A 159 7.89 -16.53 -13.62
N SER A 160 6.83 -16.98 -14.30
CA SER A 160 5.69 -17.67 -13.67
C SER A 160 5.82 -19.16 -13.33
N SER A 161 6.88 -19.90 -13.68
CA SER A 161 6.86 -21.35 -13.38
C SER A 161 7.41 -21.76 -12.01
N ARG A 162 8.21 -20.92 -11.33
CA ARG A 162 8.90 -21.33 -10.08
C ARG A 162 8.50 -20.56 -8.83
N LEU A 163 7.95 -19.35 -8.96
CA LEU A 163 7.68 -18.48 -7.82
C LEU A 163 6.27 -18.67 -7.22
N ALA A 164 5.33 -19.19 -8.00
CA ALA A 164 3.94 -19.34 -7.58
C ALA A 164 3.64 -20.76 -7.12
N ASN A 165 3.13 -20.92 -5.90
CA ASN A 165 2.57 -22.19 -5.44
C ASN A 165 1.06 -22.22 -5.71
N MET A 166 0.68 -22.58 -6.94
CA MET A 166 -0.74 -22.61 -7.37
C MET A 166 -1.62 -23.51 -6.49
N SER A 167 -1.07 -24.60 -5.96
CA SER A 167 -1.79 -25.48 -5.03
C SER A 167 -2.14 -24.74 -3.74
N ALA A 168 -1.16 -24.06 -3.14
CA ALA A 168 -1.38 -23.27 -1.93
C ALA A 168 -2.33 -22.09 -2.17
N ILE A 169 -2.19 -21.38 -3.30
CA ILE A 169 -3.11 -20.29 -3.69
C ILE A 169 -4.55 -20.82 -3.79
N SER A 170 -4.72 -21.98 -4.43
CA SER A 170 -6.03 -22.61 -4.55
C SER A 170 -6.61 -22.98 -3.20
N THR A 171 -5.84 -23.68 -2.35
CA THR A 171 -6.28 -24.05 -0.99
C THR A 171 -6.70 -22.83 -0.19
N GLU A 172 -5.92 -21.76 -0.22
CA GLU A 172 -6.22 -20.51 0.48
C GLU A 172 -7.50 -19.85 -0.03
N CYS A 173 -7.71 -19.80 -1.35
CA CYS A 173 -8.94 -19.25 -1.93
C CYS A 173 -10.17 -20.03 -1.43
N TYR A 174 -10.14 -21.36 -1.49
CA TYR A 174 -11.24 -22.18 -1.01
C TYR A 174 -11.51 -21.96 0.48
N ALA A 175 -10.47 -21.97 1.32
CA ALA A 175 -10.60 -21.74 2.75
C ALA A 175 -11.23 -20.37 3.08
N ARG A 176 -10.84 -19.31 2.36
CA ARG A 176 -11.44 -17.97 2.53
C ARG A 176 -12.91 -17.93 2.15
N PHE A 177 -13.31 -18.56 1.05
CA PHE A 177 -14.71 -18.59 0.65
C PHE A 177 -15.57 -19.49 1.53
N GLU A 178 -15.02 -20.59 2.05
CA GLU A 178 -15.68 -21.40 3.10
C GLU A 178 -15.91 -20.57 4.36
N TYR A 179 -14.88 -19.87 4.84
CA TYR A 179 -15.01 -18.96 5.98
C TYR A 179 -16.06 -17.87 5.73
N LEU A 180 -16.07 -17.26 4.54
CA LEU A 180 -17.07 -16.26 4.18
C LEU A 180 -18.49 -16.85 4.17
N ALA A 181 -18.68 -18.05 3.63
CA ALA A 181 -19.98 -18.71 3.64
C ALA A 181 -20.53 -18.91 5.07
N ASP A 182 -19.65 -19.13 6.05
CA ASP A 182 -20.04 -19.30 7.45
C ASP A 182 -20.25 -17.95 8.18
N ALA A 183 -19.49 -16.92 7.81
CA ALA A 183 -19.45 -15.64 8.54
C ALA A 183 -20.46 -14.59 8.04
N ILE A 184 -20.81 -14.59 6.75
CA ILE A 184 -21.60 -13.49 6.15
C ILE A 184 -23.12 -13.70 6.30
N PRO A 185 -23.92 -12.62 6.29
CA PRO A 185 -25.38 -12.73 6.26
C PRO A 185 -25.89 -13.57 5.08
N LYS A 186 -26.91 -14.42 5.35
CA LYS A 186 -27.49 -15.38 4.38
C LYS A 186 -27.82 -14.79 2.99
N ARG A 187 -28.18 -13.51 2.92
CA ARG A 187 -28.49 -12.81 1.66
C ARG A 187 -27.31 -12.73 0.69
N PHE A 188 -26.07 -12.86 1.17
CA PHE A 188 -24.85 -12.78 0.36
C PHE A 188 -24.31 -14.16 -0.04
N LEU A 189 -24.83 -15.25 0.53
CA LEU A 189 -24.42 -16.62 0.18
C LEU A 189 -24.52 -16.95 -1.32
N PRO A 190 -25.54 -16.49 -2.07
CA PRO A 190 -25.59 -16.75 -3.50
C PRO A 190 -24.35 -16.26 -4.25
N ALA A 191 -23.78 -15.11 -3.87
CA ALA A 191 -22.57 -14.58 -4.49
C ALA A 191 -21.33 -15.42 -4.14
N VAL A 192 -21.22 -15.90 -2.89
CA VAL A 192 -20.13 -16.79 -2.48
C VAL A 192 -20.20 -18.12 -3.24
N THR A 193 -21.38 -18.71 -3.35
CA THR A 193 -21.58 -19.96 -4.10
C THR A 193 -21.24 -19.80 -5.57
N GLU A 194 -21.63 -18.69 -6.19
CA GLU A 194 -21.28 -18.37 -7.58
C GLU A 194 -19.76 -18.29 -7.77
N ILE A 195 -19.05 -17.60 -6.88
CA ILE A 195 -17.60 -17.48 -6.95
C ILE A 195 -16.91 -18.83 -6.71
N GLN A 196 -17.36 -19.61 -5.71
CA GLN A 196 -16.82 -20.96 -5.44
C GLN A 196 -16.97 -21.89 -6.64
N ALA A 197 -18.07 -21.79 -7.39
CA ALA A 197 -18.28 -22.54 -8.62
C ALA A 197 -17.37 -22.09 -9.77
N ALA A 198 -16.93 -20.82 -9.78
CA ALA A 198 -16.02 -20.28 -10.77
C ALA A 198 -14.53 -20.53 -10.46
N LEU A 199 -14.16 -20.74 -9.19
CA LEU A 199 -12.77 -20.94 -8.75
C LEU A 199 -11.98 -21.98 -9.56
N PRO A 200 -12.51 -23.18 -9.89
CA PRO A 200 -11.76 -24.16 -10.68
C PRO A 200 -11.29 -23.60 -12.03
N ALA A 201 -12.11 -22.78 -12.69
CA ALA A 201 -11.77 -22.19 -13.98
C ALA A 201 -10.84 -20.98 -13.85
N LEU A 202 -10.88 -20.25 -12.73
CA LEU A 202 -9.98 -19.12 -12.47
C LEU A 202 -8.57 -19.59 -12.06
N LEU A 203 -8.45 -20.79 -11.52
CA LEU A 203 -7.22 -21.36 -10.96
C LEU A 203 -6.68 -22.56 -11.74
N ASP A 204 -7.18 -22.78 -12.96
CA ASP A 204 -6.78 -23.89 -13.84
C ASP A 204 -5.36 -23.75 -14.43
N GLY A 205 -4.71 -22.61 -14.19
CA GLY A 205 -3.36 -22.29 -14.68
C GLY A 205 -3.33 -21.62 -16.06
N CYS A 206 -4.50 -21.31 -16.67
CA CYS A 206 -4.56 -20.58 -17.94
C CYS A 206 -4.24 -19.09 -17.79
N TYR A 207 -4.51 -18.51 -16.62
CA TYR A 207 -4.17 -17.11 -16.33
C TYR A 207 -2.67 -16.98 -16.02
N PRO A 208 -1.98 -15.97 -16.57
CA PRO A 208 -0.60 -15.72 -16.19
C PRO A 208 -0.56 -15.36 -14.71
N VAL A 209 0.42 -15.91 -14.02
CA VAL A 209 0.74 -15.50 -12.67
C VAL A 209 1.67 -14.29 -12.72
N VAL A 210 1.32 -13.24 -11.98
CA VAL A 210 1.94 -11.92 -12.05
C VAL A 210 2.26 -11.40 -10.66
N LEU A 211 3.11 -10.38 -10.59
CA LEU A 211 3.22 -9.57 -9.38
C LEU A 211 1.92 -8.79 -9.15
N THR A 212 1.39 -8.92 -7.94
CA THR A 212 0.23 -8.19 -7.42
C THR A 212 0.59 -7.44 -6.15
N HIS A 213 0.06 -6.23 -5.97
CA HIS A 213 0.38 -5.35 -4.84
C HIS A 213 -0.20 -5.81 -3.49
N GLY A 214 -1.31 -6.56 -3.48
CA GLY A 214 -1.99 -7.02 -2.26
C GLY A 214 -3.04 -6.03 -1.74
N ASP A 215 -2.66 -4.77 -1.50
CA ASP A 215 -3.55 -3.70 -1.02
C ASP A 215 -3.62 -2.51 -2.00
N PHE A 216 -4.12 -2.73 -3.22
CA PHE A 216 -4.06 -1.71 -4.27
C PHE A 216 -5.28 -0.79 -4.25
N ASN A 217 -5.22 0.24 -3.40
CA ASN A 217 -6.33 1.17 -3.18
C ASN A 217 -5.90 2.64 -3.38
N GLU A 218 -6.86 3.58 -3.30
CA GLU A 218 -6.63 5.01 -3.57
C GLU A 218 -5.66 5.71 -2.59
N VAL A 219 -5.40 5.13 -1.42
CA VAL A 219 -4.41 5.64 -0.46
C VAL A 219 -2.99 5.22 -0.84
N ASN A 220 -2.83 4.13 -1.61
CA ASN A 220 -1.53 3.59 -2.01
C ASN A 220 -1.10 4.03 -3.43
N ILE A 221 -1.93 4.80 -4.12
CA ILE A 221 -1.66 5.38 -5.44
C ILE A 221 -1.33 6.86 -5.28
N LEU A 222 -0.20 7.30 -5.81
CA LEU A 222 0.17 8.71 -5.97
C LEU A 222 -0.10 9.15 -7.39
N VAL A 223 -0.72 10.32 -7.54
CA VAL A 223 -0.97 10.96 -8.83
C VAL A 223 -0.40 12.37 -8.87
N ASP A 224 0.01 12.81 -10.05
CA ASP A 224 0.27 14.21 -10.31
C ASP A 224 -1.06 14.95 -10.49
N PRO A 225 -1.41 15.95 -9.64
CA PRO A 225 -2.67 16.68 -9.76
C PRO A 225 -2.80 17.49 -11.05
N ASP A 226 -1.69 17.83 -11.70
CA ASP A 226 -1.69 18.62 -12.93
C ASP A 226 -1.99 17.78 -14.16
N SER A 227 -1.47 16.56 -14.24
CA SER A 227 -1.70 15.65 -15.38
C SER A 227 -2.77 14.57 -15.11
N GLY A 228 -2.96 14.16 -13.86
CA GLY A 228 -3.75 12.99 -13.47
C GLY A 228 -3.02 11.65 -13.65
N GLU A 229 -1.76 11.66 -14.05
CA GLU A 229 -0.97 10.42 -14.23
C GLU A 229 -0.55 9.82 -12.89
N ILE A 230 -0.48 8.49 -12.82
CA ILE A 230 0.09 7.80 -11.64
C ILE A 230 1.60 8.01 -11.65
N THR A 231 2.09 8.65 -10.59
CA THR A 231 3.51 8.94 -10.37
C THR A 231 4.13 8.00 -9.34
N GLY A 232 3.32 7.26 -8.58
CA GLY A 232 3.82 6.33 -7.60
C GLY A 232 2.80 5.32 -7.09
N VAL A 233 3.30 4.18 -6.67
CA VAL A 233 2.59 3.12 -5.96
C VAL A 233 3.42 2.74 -4.73
N VAL A 234 2.82 2.84 -3.56
CA VAL A 234 3.48 2.70 -2.25
C VAL A 234 2.79 1.67 -1.38
N ASP A 235 3.45 1.26 -0.29
CA ASP A 235 2.97 0.26 0.66
C ASP A 235 2.83 -1.15 0.06
N TRP A 236 3.98 -1.82 -0.11
CA TRP A 236 4.09 -3.15 -0.73
C TRP A 236 4.25 -4.34 0.25
N PRO A 237 3.85 -4.32 1.55
CA PRO A 237 4.06 -5.47 2.43
C PRO A 237 3.26 -6.71 1.98
N ASP A 238 2.12 -6.51 1.31
CA ASP A 238 1.24 -7.59 0.85
C ASP A 238 1.51 -8.00 -0.62
N ALA A 239 2.65 -7.56 -1.16
CA ALA A 239 3.07 -7.92 -2.50
C ALA A 239 3.21 -9.43 -2.64
N SER A 240 2.61 -9.98 -3.69
CA SER A 240 2.51 -11.43 -3.88
C SER A 240 2.50 -11.79 -5.36
N ILE A 241 2.74 -13.08 -5.62
CA ILE A 241 2.76 -13.66 -6.96
C ILE A 241 1.46 -14.46 -7.13
N LEU A 242 0.46 -13.86 -7.79
CA LEU A 242 -0.91 -14.38 -7.89
C LEU A 242 -1.41 -14.39 -9.33
N PRO A 243 -2.45 -15.17 -9.66
CA PRO A 243 -3.10 -15.11 -10.97
C PRO A 243 -3.52 -13.68 -11.31
N PHE A 244 -3.31 -13.28 -12.56
CA PHE A 244 -3.76 -12.00 -13.04
C PHE A 244 -5.27 -11.86 -12.87
N GLY A 245 -5.70 -10.79 -12.19
CA GLY A 245 -7.10 -10.58 -11.81
C GLY A 245 -7.27 -10.24 -10.34
N PHE A 246 -6.40 -10.77 -9.47
CA PHE A 246 -6.53 -10.63 -8.02
C PHE A 246 -6.43 -9.17 -7.52
N ALA A 247 -5.80 -8.28 -8.28
CA ALA A 247 -5.71 -6.85 -7.96
C ALA A 247 -6.62 -5.96 -8.83
N LEU A 248 -7.44 -6.54 -9.73
CA LEU A 248 -8.27 -5.75 -10.66
C LEU A 248 -9.44 -5.04 -9.97
N TYR A 249 -9.77 -5.38 -8.72
CA TYR A 249 -10.71 -4.60 -7.91
C TYR A 249 -10.28 -3.13 -7.80
N ALA A 250 -8.98 -2.82 -7.90
CA ALA A 250 -8.47 -1.46 -7.89
C ALA A 250 -9.01 -0.60 -9.05
N LEU A 251 -9.43 -1.22 -10.15
CA LEU A 251 -10.09 -0.52 -11.25
C LEU A 251 -11.42 0.09 -10.81
N GLU A 252 -12.19 -0.60 -9.96
CA GLU A 252 -13.45 -0.09 -9.43
C GLU A 252 -13.20 1.16 -8.57
N ASN A 253 -12.12 1.15 -7.78
CA ASN A 253 -11.69 2.31 -7.00
C ASN A 253 -11.42 3.51 -7.91
N ALA A 254 -10.64 3.31 -8.98
CA ALA A 254 -10.30 4.37 -9.93
C ALA A 254 -11.52 4.91 -10.69
N LEU A 255 -12.40 4.03 -11.18
CA LEU A 255 -13.60 4.39 -11.94
C LEU A 255 -14.67 5.06 -11.06
N GLY A 256 -14.77 4.63 -9.79
CA GLY A 256 -15.79 5.07 -8.85
C GLY A 256 -17.16 4.43 -9.07
N SER A 257 -18.06 4.66 -8.12
CA SER A 257 -19.44 4.24 -8.25
C SER A 257 -20.29 5.29 -8.94
N ARG A 258 -21.22 4.85 -9.80
CA ARG A 258 -22.36 5.70 -10.17
C ARG A 258 -23.23 5.86 -8.94
N LEU A 259 -23.10 6.98 -8.23
CA LEU A 259 -24.14 7.43 -7.32
C LEU A 259 -25.36 7.79 -8.19
N VAL A 260 -26.33 6.88 -8.27
CA VAL A 260 -27.63 7.16 -8.88
C VAL A 260 -28.34 8.14 -7.96
N ASN A 261 -28.41 9.42 -8.38
CA ASN A 261 -29.20 10.52 -7.82
C ASN A 261 -29.86 10.26 -6.45
N SER A 262 -29.17 10.63 -5.38
CA SER A 262 -29.82 11.16 -4.19
C SER A 262 -28.99 12.32 -3.65
N GLN A 263 -29.68 13.44 -3.48
CA GLN A 263 -29.30 14.74 -2.92
C GLN A 263 -27.89 14.89 -2.34
N SER A 264 -27.21 15.93 -2.82
CA SER A 264 -26.01 16.57 -2.26
C SER A 264 -25.71 16.20 -0.79
N VAL A 265 -24.80 15.25 -0.61
CA VAL A 265 -24.14 15.05 0.67
C VAL A 265 -22.92 15.96 0.66
N SER A 266 -22.94 16.98 1.52
CA SER A 266 -21.79 17.82 1.84
C SER A 266 -20.61 16.95 2.24
N LEU A 267 -19.45 17.18 1.63
CA LEU A 267 -18.15 16.58 1.97
C LEU A 267 -17.59 17.16 3.28
N GLU A 268 -18.39 17.18 4.34
CA GLU A 268 -17.89 17.26 5.72
C GLU A 268 -17.89 15.83 6.27
N GLY A 269 -16.73 15.17 6.24
CA GLY A 269 -16.51 13.93 6.98
C GLY A 269 -16.34 12.64 6.17
N SER A 270 -15.57 12.68 5.06
CA SER A 270 -15.09 11.44 4.43
C SER A 270 -14.22 10.65 5.41
N ARG A 271 -14.76 9.52 5.89
CA ARG A 271 -14.17 8.64 6.90
C ARG A 271 -13.02 7.84 6.30
N LEU A 272 -11.88 7.84 6.99
CA LEU A 272 -10.68 7.06 6.67
C LEU A 272 -10.66 5.67 7.36
N THR A 273 -11.76 5.20 7.92
CA THR A 273 -11.78 4.01 8.82
C THR A 273 -12.49 2.78 8.28
N ASP A 274 -13.13 2.85 7.11
CA ASP A 274 -14.14 1.85 6.75
C ASP A 274 -13.64 0.74 5.80
N TRP A 275 -12.33 0.55 5.65
CA TRP A 275 -11.76 -0.48 4.74
C TRP A 275 -10.73 -1.45 5.37
N TYR A 276 -10.61 -1.50 6.69
CA TYR A 276 -9.80 -2.52 7.36
C TYR A 276 -10.67 -3.44 8.21
N PHE A 277 -11.11 -4.55 7.60
CA PHE A 277 -11.48 -5.81 8.26
C PHE A 277 -11.22 -6.97 7.30
#